data_AF-A0A9R0RHD6-F1
#
_entry.id   AF-A0A9R0RHD6-F1
#
_cell.length_a   1.000
_cell.length_b   1.000
_cell.length_c   1.000
_cell.angle_alpha   90.00
_cell.angle_beta   90.00
_cell.angle_gamma   90.00
#
_symmetry.space_group_name_H-M   'P 1'
#
loop_
_entity.id
_entity.type
_entity.pdbx_description
1 polymer ?
#
loop_
_entity_poly.entity_id
_entity_poly.type
_entity_poly.pdbx_seq_one_letter_code
_entity_poly.pdbx_strand_id
1 'polypeptide(L)'
;MSCAAVCAPPSGLGRHHGFPSSPSTVCRRRGRASYTIRACANSGDADDSGGGLLPRMVLHDSLEAAGVVTDHARAAREGFATQIGRLTRLNAETSIAISRGADLARAALCIAAEDDSLVSHSSVPLPVDAFIARLDDLSTGFLAAGFLPPSGAPPEVFFDHLDRYLYVHKGFRRTNVASDARAMYLHSTLTCRSGSALMLSLIYSEMLKTLRLYGLLDFDEEISFPHDLDGCPRGYDKRRSKFCDEPNIMTAKSLLVEAAVKQGHVAI
;
A
#
# COMPACT_ATOMS: atom_id res chain seq x y z
N MET A 1 -56.39 -35.35 -5.80
CA MET A 1 -55.05 -35.97 -5.75
C MET A 1 -54.33 -35.28 -4.59
N SER A 2 -54.36 -35.80 -3.36
CA SER A 2 -53.96 -37.13 -2.87
C SER A 2 -52.43 -37.26 -2.83
N CYS A 3 -51.78 -37.59 -1.71
CA CYS A 3 -52.23 -37.76 -0.31
C CYS A 3 -51.06 -37.42 0.65
N ALA A 4 -51.35 -37.28 1.95
CA ALA A 4 -50.34 -37.19 3.00
C ALA A 4 -50.34 -38.47 3.87
N ALA A 5 -49.17 -38.92 4.34
CA ALA A 5 -49.04 -39.68 5.60
C ALA A 5 -47.58 -39.85 6.08
N VAL A 6 -47.40 -39.58 7.36
CA VAL A 6 -46.27 -39.86 8.26
C VAL A 6 -45.92 -41.35 8.35
N CYS A 7 -44.63 -41.71 8.60
CA CYS A 7 -44.23 -42.73 9.60
C CYS A 7 -42.70 -42.87 9.83
N ALA A 8 -42.34 -43.39 11.01
CA ALA A 8 -41.01 -43.75 11.53
C ALA A 8 -41.21 -44.82 12.66
N PRO A 9 -40.19 -45.38 13.38
CA PRO A 9 -38.72 -45.27 13.26
C PRO A 9 -38.12 -46.63 12.77
N PRO A 10 -37.39 -47.54 13.50
CA PRO A 10 -36.82 -47.58 14.86
C PRO A 10 -35.25 -47.52 14.88
N SER A 11 -34.59 -48.28 15.78
CA SER A 11 -33.13 -48.31 16.02
C SER A 11 -32.48 -49.68 15.73
N GLY A 12 -31.15 -49.74 15.61
CA GLY A 12 -30.37 -50.99 15.58
C GLY A 12 -28.97 -50.82 16.18
N LEU A 13 -28.56 -51.75 17.06
CA LEU A 13 -27.24 -51.77 17.73
C LEU A 13 -26.32 -52.82 17.11
N GLY A 14 -25.02 -52.52 17.01
CA GLY A 14 -23.99 -53.47 16.60
C GLY A 14 -22.60 -53.08 17.09
N ARG A 15 -21.97 -53.94 17.89
CA ARG A 15 -20.55 -53.89 18.28
C ARG A 15 -19.82 -55.06 17.62
N HIS A 16 -18.55 -54.88 17.20
CA HIS A 16 -17.36 -55.48 17.86
C HIS A 16 -16.09 -55.46 16.97
N HIS A 17 -14.96 -55.18 17.62
CA HIS A 17 -13.54 -55.52 17.33
C HIS A 17 -12.91 -55.33 15.94
N GLY A 18 -11.78 -54.61 15.91
CA GLY A 18 -10.83 -54.55 14.80
C GLY A 18 -9.65 -53.58 15.02
N PHE A 19 -8.62 -54.01 15.75
CA PHE A 19 -7.29 -53.34 15.83
C PHE A 19 -6.23 -54.25 15.15
N PRO A 20 -5.02 -53.76 14.81
CA PRO A 20 -4.66 -52.44 14.29
C PRO A 20 -3.75 -52.53 13.04
N SER A 21 -3.53 -51.42 12.32
CA SER A 21 -2.40 -51.32 11.38
C SER A 21 -1.93 -49.86 11.22
N SER A 22 -0.61 -49.67 11.27
CA SER A 22 0.03 -48.34 11.31
C SER A 22 0.49 -47.87 9.93
N PRO A 23 0.22 -46.63 9.50
CA PRO A 23 0.90 -46.02 8.37
C PRO A 23 2.25 -45.42 8.82
N SER A 24 3.35 -46.03 8.39
CA SER A 24 4.71 -45.54 8.68
C SER A 24 4.99 -44.18 8.03
N THR A 25 5.20 -43.13 8.83
CA THR A 25 5.39 -41.76 8.34
C THR A 25 6.81 -41.54 7.78
N VAL A 26 6.99 -41.74 6.47
CA VAL A 26 8.26 -41.43 5.78
C VAL A 26 8.34 -39.92 5.52
N CYS A 27 8.79 -39.16 6.52
CA CYS A 27 9.03 -37.72 6.41
C CYS A 27 10.22 -37.40 5.48
N ARG A 28 9.97 -37.27 4.18
CA ARG A 28 10.92 -36.68 3.22
C ARG A 28 11.15 -35.19 3.54
N ARG A 29 12.09 -34.89 4.43
CA ARG A 29 12.62 -33.54 4.65
C ARG A 29 13.21 -33.00 3.33
N ARG A 30 12.49 -32.12 2.64
CA ARG A 30 13.11 -31.19 1.67
C ARG A 30 13.82 -30.11 2.48
N GLY A 31 15.15 -30.12 2.46
CA GLY A 31 15.95 -29.10 3.15
C GLY A 31 15.72 -27.73 2.51
N ARG A 32 15.22 -26.77 3.30
CA ARG A 32 15.17 -25.36 2.90
C ARG A 32 16.56 -24.77 3.18
N ALA A 33 17.27 -24.36 2.12
CA ALA A 33 18.58 -23.74 2.27
C ALA A 33 18.42 -22.34 2.89
N SER A 34 18.79 -22.19 4.17
CA SER A 34 18.84 -20.90 4.85
C SER A 34 20.13 -20.17 4.48
N TYR A 35 20.07 -19.26 3.51
CA TYR A 35 21.15 -18.32 3.26
C TYR A 35 21.21 -17.29 4.40
N THR A 36 22.22 -17.40 5.25
CA THR A 36 22.50 -16.40 6.30
C THR A 36 23.43 -15.35 5.72
N ILE A 37 22.88 -14.28 5.14
CA ILE A 37 23.68 -13.13 4.70
C ILE A 37 24.26 -12.46 5.95
N ARG A 38 25.56 -12.64 6.15
CA ARG A 38 26.31 -12.04 7.25
C ARG A 38 26.75 -10.64 6.82
N ALA A 39 26.04 -9.63 7.29
CA ALA A 39 26.41 -8.24 7.03
C ALA A 39 27.79 -7.93 7.63
N CYS A 40 28.79 -7.69 6.77
CA CYS A 40 30.09 -7.18 7.18
C CYS A 40 29.98 -5.66 7.33
N ALA A 41 30.03 -5.17 8.57
CA ALA A 41 30.09 -3.74 8.86
C ALA A 41 31.51 -3.22 8.56
N ASN A 42 31.71 -2.65 7.38
CA ASN A 42 32.91 -1.86 7.09
C ASN A 42 32.72 -0.44 7.65
N SER A 43 33.40 -0.15 8.76
CA SER A 43 33.79 1.22 9.07
C SER A 43 34.79 1.70 8.00
N GLY A 44 34.41 2.70 7.23
CA GLY A 44 35.29 3.44 6.33
C GLY A 44 35.11 4.93 6.60
N ASP A 45 36.22 5.66 6.69
CA ASP A 45 36.22 7.05 7.12
C ASP A 45 35.50 7.98 6.15
N ALA A 46 34.98 9.09 6.69
CA ALA A 46 34.36 10.14 5.90
C ALA A 46 35.44 11.02 5.26
N ASP A 47 35.39 11.14 3.93
CA ASP A 47 36.17 12.13 3.18
C ASP A 47 35.20 13.02 2.39
N ASP A 48 35.37 14.34 2.48
CA ASP A 48 34.41 15.32 1.98
C ASP A 48 34.72 15.72 0.53
N SER A 49 33.79 15.45 -0.37
CA SER A 49 33.84 15.95 -1.75
C SER A 49 32.45 15.95 -2.38
N GLY A 50 31.97 17.15 -2.72
CA GLY A 50 30.63 17.43 -3.23
C GLY A 50 30.34 16.94 -4.65
N GLY A 51 30.41 15.62 -4.87
CA GLY A 51 29.77 14.93 -5.99
C GLY A 51 28.56 14.14 -5.48
N GLY A 52 27.40 14.29 -6.11
CA GLY A 52 26.17 13.60 -5.71
C GLY A 52 26.17 12.11 -6.04
N LEU A 53 26.96 11.30 -5.34
CA LEU A 53 26.90 9.84 -5.45
C LEU A 53 25.53 9.34 -5.00
N LEU A 54 24.85 8.60 -5.89
CA LEU A 54 23.67 7.81 -5.53
C LEU A 54 24.07 6.76 -4.47
N PRO A 55 23.20 6.45 -3.49
CA PRO A 55 23.50 5.45 -2.47
C PRO A 55 23.92 4.11 -3.08
N ARG A 56 25.08 3.60 -2.66
CA ARG A 56 25.65 2.37 -3.23
C ARG A 56 24.69 1.20 -3.08
N MET A 57 24.28 0.62 -4.21
CA MET A 57 23.21 -0.38 -4.26
C MET A 57 23.71 -1.80 -3.96
N VAL A 58 24.35 -2.00 -2.80
CA VAL A 58 25.06 -3.24 -2.42
C VAL A 58 24.24 -4.52 -2.64
N LEU A 59 22.91 -4.48 -2.44
CA LEU A 59 22.01 -5.60 -2.75
C LEU A 59 21.97 -5.92 -4.26
N HIS A 60 21.75 -4.92 -5.11
CA HIS A 60 21.72 -5.07 -6.56
C HIS A 60 23.08 -5.55 -7.08
N ASP A 61 24.16 -4.89 -6.64
CA ASP A 61 25.53 -5.25 -7.01
C ASP A 61 25.87 -6.71 -6.63
N SER A 62 25.33 -7.21 -5.52
CA SER A 62 25.50 -8.61 -5.07
C SER A 62 24.64 -9.61 -5.85
N LEU A 63 23.44 -9.21 -6.28
CA LEU A 63 22.54 -10.03 -7.11
C LEU A 63 23.04 -10.13 -8.55
N GLU A 64 23.53 -9.02 -9.10
CA GLU A 64 24.19 -8.93 -10.41
C GLU A 64 25.46 -9.79 -10.44
N ALA A 65 26.29 -9.74 -9.40
CA ALA A 65 27.44 -10.64 -9.23
C ALA A 65 27.05 -12.13 -9.05
N ALA A 66 25.81 -12.42 -8.68
CA ALA A 66 25.24 -13.77 -8.63
C ALA A 66 24.54 -14.19 -9.94
N GLY A 67 24.57 -13.34 -10.99
CA GLY A 67 23.95 -13.61 -12.29
C GLY A 67 22.45 -13.32 -12.39
N VAL A 68 21.88 -12.59 -11.42
CA VAL A 68 20.48 -12.12 -11.46
C VAL A 68 20.43 -10.79 -12.22
N VAL A 69 19.51 -10.67 -13.19
CA VAL A 69 19.28 -9.41 -13.91
C VAL A 69 18.58 -8.42 -12.98
N THR A 70 19.19 -7.24 -12.78
CA THR A 70 18.73 -6.22 -11.83
C THR A 70 18.29 -4.90 -12.48
N ASP A 71 18.28 -4.78 -13.81
CA ASP A 71 18.10 -3.52 -14.54
C ASP A 71 16.84 -2.75 -14.13
N HIS A 72 15.68 -3.42 -14.14
CA HIS A 72 14.39 -2.83 -13.78
C HIS A 72 14.32 -2.45 -12.30
N ALA A 73 14.92 -3.26 -11.41
CA ALA A 73 15.01 -2.98 -9.98
C ALA A 73 15.91 -1.76 -9.69
N ARG A 74 17.06 -1.67 -10.36
CA ARG A 74 18.01 -0.55 -10.26
C ARG A 74 17.34 0.75 -10.74
N ALA A 75 16.67 0.73 -11.89
CA ALA A 75 15.90 1.87 -12.41
C ALA A 75 14.72 2.28 -11.49
N ALA A 76 14.03 1.30 -10.89
CA ALA A 76 12.97 1.56 -9.90
C ALA A 76 13.53 2.22 -8.63
N ARG A 77 14.67 1.75 -8.11
CA ARG A 77 15.38 2.34 -6.97
C ARG A 77 15.82 3.78 -7.25
N GLU A 78 16.31 4.06 -8.46
CA GLU A 78 16.68 5.42 -8.90
C GLU A 78 15.45 6.34 -9.01
N GLY A 79 14.33 5.83 -9.52
CA GLY A 79 13.04 6.54 -9.54
C GLY A 79 12.53 6.88 -8.14
N PHE A 80 12.66 5.96 -7.18
CA PHE A 80 12.36 6.18 -5.77
C PHE A 80 13.30 7.23 -5.14
N ALA A 81 14.61 7.08 -5.31
CA ALA A 81 15.61 8.02 -4.81
C ALA A 81 15.38 9.45 -5.35
N THR A 82 14.94 9.57 -6.60
CA THR A 82 14.57 10.85 -7.23
C THR A 82 13.38 11.54 -6.54
N GLN A 83 12.44 10.79 -5.94
CA GLN A 83 11.37 11.39 -5.13
C GLN A 83 11.83 11.72 -3.72
N ILE A 84 12.63 10.85 -3.08
CA ILE A 84 13.18 11.11 -1.74
C ILE A 84 14.10 12.35 -1.76
N GLY A 85 14.90 12.56 -2.82
CA GLY A 85 15.71 13.77 -3.00
C GLY A 85 14.92 15.08 -3.13
N ARG A 86 13.60 15.02 -3.35
CA ARG A 86 12.68 16.18 -3.36
C ARG A 86 11.99 16.42 -2.01
N LEU A 87 12.15 15.50 -1.06
CA LEU A 87 11.54 15.57 0.26
C LEU A 87 12.42 16.38 1.22
N THR A 88 12.23 17.70 1.25
CA THR A 88 12.88 18.57 2.25
C THR A 88 12.47 18.16 3.67
N ARG A 89 13.26 18.50 4.69
CA ARG A 89 12.93 18.22 6.10
C ARG A 89 11.53 18.69 6.49
N LEU A 90 11.14 19.90 6.08
CA LEU A 90 9.80 20.43 6.33
C LEU A 90 8.73 19.58 5.63
N ASN A 91 8.92 19.26 4.35
CA ASN A 91 7.96 18.45 3.59
C ASN A 91 7.84 17.02 4.16
N ALA A 92 8.93 16.45 4.69
CA ALA A 92 8.95 15.16 5.36
C ALA A 92 8.02 15.11 6.59
N GLU A 93 7.99 16.21 7.35
CA GLU A 93 7.20 16.39 8.57
C GLU A 93 5.75 16.87 8.28
N THR A 94 5.42 17.30 7.05
CA THR A 94 4.03 17.66 6.68
C THR A 94 3.10 16.45 6.48
N SER A 95 1.79 16.66 6.73
CA SER A 95 0.72 15.70 6.42
C SER A 95 0.70 15.33 4.93
N ILE A 96 0.39 14.06 4.64
CA ILE A 96 0.18 13.56 3.28
C ILE A 96 -0.89 14.32 2.50
N ALA A 97 -1.90 14.90 3.15
CA ALA A 97 -2.95 15.69 2.51
C ALA A 97 -2.40 17.02 1.94
N ILE A 98 -1.27 17.51 2.45
CA ILE A 98 -0.70 18.81 2.09
C ILE A 98 0.75 18.75 1.59
N SER A 99 1.36 17.56 1.59
CA SER A 99 2.77 17.32 1.27
C SER A 99 3.15 17.81 -0.13
N ARG A 100 4.28 18.50 -0.25
CA ARG A 100 4.80 19.05 -1.52
C ARG A 100 6.19 18.49 -1.86
N GLY A 101 6.62 18.67 -3.11
CA GLY A 101 7.97 18.34 -3.59
C GLY A 101 8.12 16.89 -4.06
N ALA A 102 7.89 15.92 -3.19
CA ALA A 102 7.96 14.49 -3.51
C ALA A 102 6.61 13.95 -4.01
N ASP A 103 6.62 13.19 -5.11
CA ASP A 103 5.48 12.42 -5.59
C ASP A 103 5.39 11.10 -4.80
N LEU A 104 4.49 11.05 -3.80
CA LEU A 104 4.35 9.92 -2.88
C LEU A 104 3.77 8.68 -3.58
N ALA A 105 2.89 8.88 -4.56
CA ALA A 105 2.32 7.79 -5.35
C ALA A 105 3.38 7.14 -6.24
N ARG A 106 4.20 7.93 -6.92
CA ARG A 106 5.33 7.44 -7.72
C ARG A 106 6.40 6.80 -6.84
N ALA A 107 6.70 7.36 -5.67
CA ALA A 107 7.59 6.72 -4.72
C ALA A 107 7.08 5.31 -4.31
N ALA A 108 5.80 5.18 -3.95
CA ALA A 108 5.20 3.89 -3.61
C ALA A 108 5.13 2.91 -4.79
N LEU A 109 4.93 3.41 -6.03
CA LEU A 109 4.97 2.60 -7.25
C LEU A 109 6.38 2.18 -7.63
N CYS A 110 7.41 3.00 -7.37
CA CYS A 110 8.81 2.64 -7.56
C CYS A 110 9.25 1.54 -6.59
N ILE A 111 8.90 1.61 -5.29
CA ILE A 111 9.17 0.50 -4.36
C ILE A 111 8.50 -0.79 -4.87
N ALA A 112 7.22 -0.70 -5.27
CA ALA A 112 6.49 -1.85 -5.80
C ALA A 112 7.04 -2.40 -7.12
N ALA A 113 7.69 -1.57 -7.95
CA ALA A 113 8.35 -1.99 -9.19
C ALA A 113 9.69 -2.70 -8.91
N GLU A 114 10.41 -2.25 -7.88
CA GLU A 114 11.64 -2.89 -7.40
C GLU A 114 11.34 -4.26 -6.78
N ASP A 115 10.37 -4.34 -5.86
CA ASP A 115 9.91 -5.61 -5.27
C ASP A 115 9.41 -6.59 -6.34
N ASP A 116 8.59 -6.14 -7.30
CA ASP A 116 8.11 -7.01 -8.39
C ASP A 116 9.25 -7.51 -9.27
N SER A 117 10.20 -6.65 -9.66
CA SER A 117 11.37 -7.05 -10.45
C SER A 117 12.26 -8.07 -9.72
N LEU A 118 12.52 -7.86 -8.43
CA LEU A 118 13.37 -8.73 -7.62
C LEU A 118 12.71 -10.08 -7.30
N VAL A 119 11.39 -10.12 -7.10
CA VAL A 119 10.65 -11.33 -6.72
C VAL A 119 10.21 -12.16 -7.93
N SER A 120 9.84 -11.54 -9.04
CA SER A 120 9.31 -12.23 -10.23
C SER A 120 10.38 -12.57 -11.29
N HIS A 121 11.51 -11.86 -11.28
CA HIS A 121 12.46 -11.81 -12.39
C HIS A 121 11.81 -11.44 -13.74
N SER A 122 10.75 -10.63 -13.72
CA SER A 122 10.04 -10.17 -14.92
C SER A 122 10.97 -9.43 -15.88
N SER A 123 10.90 -9.80 -17.17
CA SER A 123 11.53 -9.06 -18.26
C SER A 123 10.81 -7.75 -18.61
N VAL A 124 9.59 -7.54 -18.12
CA VAL A 124 8.75 -6.37 -18.35
C VAL A 124 8.65 -5.56 -17.05
N PRO A 125 8.99 -4.26 -17.05
CA PRO A 125 8.90 -3.42 -15.85
C PRO A 125 7.44 -3.08 -15.49
N LEU A 126 7.17 -2.87 -14.20
CA LEU A 126 5.88 -2.34 -13.74
C LEU A 126 5.64 -0.95 -14.36
N PRO A 127 4.50 -0.71 -15.07
CA PRO A 127 4.27 0.54 -15.79
C PRO A 127 3.84 1.68 -14.86
N VAL A 128 4.80 2.25 -14.12
CA VAL A 128 4.59 3.29 -13.09
C VAL A 128 3.72 4.44 -13.63
N ASP A 129 4.04 5.01 -14.79
CA ASP A 129 3.30 6.16 -15.35
C ASP A 129 1.85 5.82 -15.71
N ALA A 130 1.54 4.58 -16.09
CA ALA A 130 0.16 4.15 -16.33
C ALA A 130 -0.66 4.04 -15.02
N PHE A 131 0.00 3.77 -13.89
CA PHE A 131 -0.64 3.79 -12.57
C PHE A 131 -0.78 5.21 -12.00
N ILE A 132 0.12 6.14 -12.36
CA ILE A 132 -0.06 7.57 -12.08
C ILE A 132 -1.23 8.13 -12.90
N ALA A 133 -1.27 7.89 -14.21
CA ALA A 133 -2.41 8.30 -15.05
C ALA A 133 -3.75 7.74 -14.53
N ARG A 134 -3.77 6.52 -13.96
CA ARG A 134 -4.96 5.94 -13.32
C ARG A 134 -5.39 6.65 -12.02
N LEU A 135 -4.49 7.34 -11.32
CA LEU A 135 -4.82 8.24 -10.19
C LEU A 135 -5.37 9.58 -10.69
N ASP A 136 -4.83 10.10 -11.79
CA ASP A 136 -5.34 11.31 -12.45
C ASP A 136 -6.76 11.05 -13.02
N ASP A 137 -6.99 9.91 -13.67
CA ASP A 137 -8.32 9.42 -14.11
C ASP A 137 -9.31 9.26 -12.95
N LEU A 138 -8.83 8.85 -11.77
CA LEU A 138 -9.66 8.71 -10.57
C LEU A 138 -10.07 10.09 -10.02
N SER A 139 -9.16 11.05 -10.05
CA SER A 139 -9.38 12.40 -9.52
C SER A 139 -10.21 13.27 -10.47
N THR A 140 -9.86 13.31 -11.75
CA THR A 140 -10.67 13.95 -12.81
C THR A 140 -12.03 13.27 -12.97
N GLY A 141 -12.09 11.96 -12.80
CA GLY A 141 -13.32 11.18 -12.80
C GLY A 141 -14.26 11.46 -11.62
N PHE A 142 -13.85 12.16 -10.56
CA PHE A 142 -14.75 12.64 -9.49
C PHE A 142 -15.47 13.92 -9.96
N LEU A 143 -14.72 14.82 -10.59
CA LEU A 143 -15.22 16.05 -11.20
C LEU A 143 -16.24 15.74 -12.31
N ALA A 144 -15.85 14.88 -13.26
CA ALA A 144 -16.65 14.56 -14.44
C ALA A 144 -17.91 13.73 -14.13
N ALA A 145 -17.93 12.96 -13.03
CA ALA A 145 -19.05 12.08 -12.69
C ALA A 145 -20.17 12.79 -11.90
N GLY A 146 -20.08 14.10 -11.67
CA GLY A 146 -21.12 14.86 -10.95
C GLY A 146 -21.17 14.57 -9.44
N PHE A 147 -20.08 14.11 -8.83
CA PHE A 147 -19.98 13.86 -7.39
C PHE A 147 -19.57 15.11 -6.59
N LEU A 148 -19.34 16.26 -7.23
CA LEU A 148 -19.10 17.52 -6.52
C LEU A 148 -20.34 17.92 -5.71
N PRO A 149 -20.18 18.38 -4.45
CA PRO A 149 -21.29 18.89 -3.66
C PRO A 149 -21.81 20.23 -4.21
N PRO A 150 -22.99 20.69 -3.77
CA PRO A 150 -23.48 22.03 -4.09
C PRO A 150 -22.50 23.14 -3.69
N SER A 151 -22.48 24.25 -4.45
CA SER A 151 -21.65 25.42 -4.12
C SER A 151 -22.00 25.98 -2.73
N GLY A 152 -20.98 26.26 -1.91
CA GLY A 152 -21.15 26.69 -0.52
C GLY A 152 -21.55 25.59 0.46
N ALA A 153 -21.53 24.32 0.07
CA ALA A 153 -21.68 23.21 1.02
C ALA A 153 -20.52 23.18 2.04
N PRO A 154 -20.78 22.83 3.31
CA PRO A 154 -19.74 22.81 4.34
C PRO A 154 -18.74 21.64 4.12
N PRO A 155 -17.51 21.74 4.64
CA PRO A 155 -16.44 20.76 4.42
C PRO A 155 -16.84 19.31 4.68
N GLU A 156 -17.64 19.06 5.73
CA GLU A 156 -18.12 17.71 6.05
C GLU A 156 -18.91 17.10 4.89
N VAL A 157 -19.77 17.89 4.23
CA VAL A 157 -20.56 17.43 3.08
C VAL A 157 -19.66 17.17 1.87
N PHE A 158 -18.56 17.91 1.70
CA PHE A 158 -17.57 17.64 0.65
C PHE A 158 -16.90 16.27 0.84
N PHE A 159 -16.37 15.99 2.03
CA PHE A 159 -15.76 14.68 2.33
C PHE A 159 -16.79 13.55 2.24
N ASP A 160 -18.03 13.78 2.66
CA ASP A 160 -19.12 12.80 2.56
C ASP A 160 -19.47 12.47 1.08
N HIS A 161 -19.19 13.35 0.13
CA HIS A 161 -19.29 13.06 -1.32
C HIS A 161 -18.05 12.33 -1.85
N LEU A 162 -16.85 12.72 -1.43
CA LEU A 162 -15.58 12.07 -1.80
C LEU A 162 -15.53 10.61 -1.29
N ASP A 163 -15.97 10.36 -0.06
CA ASP A 163 -16.08 9.03 0.55
C ASP A 163 -17.08 8.15 -0.22
N ARG A 164 -18.25 8.70 -0.60
CA ARG A 164 -19.22 7.98 -1.45
C ARG A 164 -18.65 7.67 -2.82
N TYR A 165 -17.92 8.60 -3.43
CA TYR A 165 -17.26 8.35 -4.70
C TYR A 165 -16.23 7.23 -4.61
N LEU A 166 -15.30 7.30 -3.65
CA LEU A 166 -14.18 6.38 -3.54
C LEU A 166 -14.64 4.98 -3.10
N TYR A 167 -15.41 4.90 -2.02
CA TYR A 167 -15.74 3.62 -1.38
C TYR A 167 -17.03 2.97 -1.90
N VAL A 168 -17.99 3.74 -2.40
CA VAL A 168 -19.26 3.19 -2.94
C VAL A 168 -19.23 3.11 -4.47
N HIS A 169 -18.98 4.22 -5.17
CA HIS A 169 -19.03 4.26 -6.65
C HIS A 169 -17.82 3.62 -7.33
N LYS A 170 -16.60 3.87 -6.83
CA LYS A 170 -15.37 3.21 -7.28
C LYS A 170 -15.06 1.93 -6.52
N GLY A 171 -15.86 1.62 -5.50
CA GLY A 171 -15.87 0.34 -4.81
C GLY A 171 -14.57 -0.01 -4.08
N PHE A 172 -13.74 0.97 -3.72
CA PHE A 172 -12.53 0.71 -2.93
C PHE A 172 -12.89 0.18 -1.54
N ARG A 173 -12.16 -0.84 -1.09
CA ARG A 173 -12.37 -1.51 0.20
C ARG A 173 -11.06 -1.69 0.94
N ARG A 174 -11.14 -1.59 2.27
CA ARG A 174 -10.04 -1.96 3.15
C ARG A 174 -9.95 -3.48 3.25
N THR A 175 -8.73 -3.99 3.19
CA THR A 175 -8.39 -5.41 3.34
C THR A 175 -7.23 -5.55 4.31
N ASN A 176 -7.28 -6.58 5.17
CA ASN A 176 -6.20 -6.86 6.11
C ASN A 176 -4.97 -7.42 5.37
N VAL A 177 -3.80 -6.82 5.59
CA VAL A 177 -2.50 -7.21 5.02
C VAL A 177 -2.13 -8.65 5.39
N ALA A 178 -2.57 -9.14 6.56
CA ALA A 178 -2.39 -10.53 6.96
C ALA A 178 -3.16 -11.55 6.09
N SER A 179 -4.18 -11.09 5.35
CA SER A 179 -4.97 -11.90 4.41
C SER A 179 -4.43 -11.84 2.98
N ASP A 180 -3.92 -10.68 2.55
CA ASP A 180 -3.27 -10.50 1.25
C ASP A 180 -2.17 -9.42 1.32
N ALA A 181 -0.92 -9.84 1.12
CA ALA A 181 0.23 -8.94 1.07
C ALA A 181 0.15 -7.93 -0.09
N ARG A 182 -0.57 -8.24 -1.18
CA ARG A 182 -0.75 -7.33 -2.32
C ARG A 182 -1.53 -6.08 -1.97
N ALA A 183 -2.31 -6.09 -0.88
CA ALA A 183 -2.95 -4.91 -0.32
C ALA A 183 -1.96 -3.84 0.17
N MET A 184 -0.65 -4.16 0.28
CA MET A 184 0.41 -3.18 0.55
C MET A 184 0.90 -2.44 -0.69
N TYR A 185 0.58 -2.87 -1.92
CA TYR A 185 1.08 -2.23 -3.14
C TYR A 185 0.01 -1.36 -3.82
N LEU A 186 0.42 -0.16 -4.25
CA LEU A 186 -0.47 0.82 -4.87
C LEU A 186 -1.03 0.32 -6.22
N HIS A 187 -0.19 -0.30 -7.06
CA HIS A 187 -0.63 -0.86 -8.36
C HIS A 187 -1.73 -1.93 -8.20
N SER A 188 -1.61 -2.76 -7.16
CA SER A 188 -2.56 -3.82 -6.83
C SER A 188 -3.84 -3.22 -6.26
N THR A 189 -3.73 -2.26 -5.35
CA THR A 189 -4.87 -1.52 -4.78
C THR A 189 -5.70 -0.83 -5.87
N LEU A 190 -5.05 -0.13 -6.80
CA LEU A 190 -5.70 0.56 -7.94
C LEU A 190 -6.37 -0.38 -8.94
N THR A 191 -5.96 -1.66 -8.98
CA THR A 191 -6.49 -2.66 -9.91
C THR A 191 -7.62 -3.48 -9.27
N CYS A 192 -7.37 -4.04 -8.08
CA CYS A 192 -8.32 -4.90 -7.37
C CYS A 192 -9.33 -4.14 -6.51
N ARG A 193 -9.19 -2.81 -6.38
CA ARG A 193 -10.01 -1.94 -5.49
C ARG A 193 -10.01 -2.42 -4.03
N SER A 194 -8.93 -3.06 -3.62
CA SER A 194 -8.75 -3.75 -2.34
C SER A 194 -7.36 -3.41 -1.83
N GLY A 195 -7.25 -2.81 -0.65
CA GLY A 195 -5.97 -2.28 -0.15
C GLY A 195 -5.89 -2.07 1.35
N SER A 196 -4.68 -1.87 1.83
CA SER A 196 -4.38 -1.47 3.21
C SER A 196 -4.83 -0.03 3.49
N ALA A 197 -5.00 0.31 4.77
CA ALA A 197 -5.24 1.70 5.20
C ALA A 197 -4.18 2.68 4.65
N LEU A 198 -2.92 2.25 4.56
CA LEU A 198 -1.81 3.02 3.99
C LEU A 198 -2.04 3.35 2.50
N MET A 199 -2.32 2.34 1.68
CA MET A 199 -2.54 2.54 0.23
C MET A 199 -3.83 3.31 -0.06
N LEU A 200 -4.90 3.10 0.73
CA LEU A 200 -6.12 3.87 0.61
C LEU A 200 -5.91 5.34 1.02
N SER A 201 -5.10 5.61 2.06
CA SER A 201 -4.79 6.99 2.50
C SER A 201 -3.96 7.73 1.46
N LEU A 202 -3.02 7.03 0.81
CA LEU A 202 -2.25 7.56 -0.32
C LEU A 202 -3.16 7.97 -1.48
N ILE A 203 -4.05 7.08 -1.92
CA ILE A 203 -5.06 7.38 -2.96
C ILE A 203 -5.93 8.58 -2.58
N TYR A 204 -6.41 8.63 -1.33
CA TYR A 204 -7.19 9.76 -0.82
C TYR A 204 -6.40 11.08 -0.88
N SER A 205 -5.11 11.04 -0.53
CA SER A 205 -4.26 12.23 -0.54
C SER A 205 -3.96 12.75 -1.95
N GLU A 206 -3.76 11.89 -2.96
CA GLU A 206 -3.58 12.35 -4.33
C GLU A 206 -4.88 12.93 -4.92
N MET A 207 -6.05 12.39 -4.55
CA MET A 207 -7.32 13.03 -4.87
C MET A 207 -7.43 14.43 -4.23
N LEU A 208 -7.18 14.58 -2.93
CA LEU A 208 -7.23 15.89 -2.27
C LEU A 208 -6.25 16.90 -2.86
N LYS A 209 -4.99 16.50 -3.13
CA LYS A 209 -3.99 17.35 -3.81
C LYS A 209 -4.49 17.83 -5.18
N THR A 210 -5.08 16.94 -5.97
CA THR A 210 -5.65 17.28 -7.29
C THR A 210 -6.80 18.27 -7.14
N LEU A 211 -7.70 18.05 -6.18
CA LEU A 211 -8.85 18.94 -5.92
C LEU A 211 -8.40 20.33 -5.42
N ARG A 212 -7.34 20.40 -4.60
CA ARG A 212 -6.69 21.66 -4.23
C ARG A 212 -6.05 22.35 -5.44
N LEU A 213 -5.38 21.62 -6.33
CA LEU A 213 -4.76 22.19 -7.54
C LEU A 213 -5.80 22.80 -8.51
N TYR A 214 -7.02 22.24 -8.54
CA TYR A 214 -8.17 22.83 -9.26
C TYR A 214 -8.88 23.96 -8.49
N GLY A 215 -8.42 24.34 -7.28
CA GLY A 215 -9.01 25.41 -6.49
C GLY A 215 -10.36 25.07 -5.85
N LEU A 216 -10.66 23.78 -5.66
CA LEU A 216 -11.97 23.30 -5.18
C LEU A 216 -12.03 23.09 -3.65
N LEU A 217 -10.94 23.38 -2.93
CA LEU A 217 -10.83 23.28 -1.48
C LEU A 217 -10.48 24.66 -0.90
N ASP A 218 -11.37 25.25 -0.12
CA ASP A 218 -11.23 26.56 0.55
C ASP A 218 -11.04 26.44 2.09
N PHE A 219 -11.06 25.21 2.61
CA PHE A 219 -10.79 24.80 3.99
C PHE A 219 -9.43 24.10 4.14
N ASP A 220 -8.94 23.94 5.36
CA ASP A 220 -7.71 23.17 5.63
C ASP A 220 -8.03 21.68 5.71
N GLU A 221 -7.86 20.94 4.62
CA GLU A 221 -8.10 19.49 4.60
C GLU A 221 -6.98 18.68 5.28
N GLU A 222 -7.39 17.68 6.06
CA GLU A 222 -6.53 16.73 6.75
C GLU A 222 -7.11 15.31 6.65
N ILE A 223 -6.28 14.26 6.70
CA ILE A 223 -6.72 12.86 6.62
C ILE A 223 -6.60 12.19 7.99
N SER A 224 -7.70 11.59 8.47
CA SER A 224 -7.68 10.68 9.61
C SER A 224 -7.26 9.29 9.16
N PHE A 225 -6.06 8.86 9.56
CA PHE A 225 -5.58 7.50 9.36
C PHE A 225 -6.28 6.52 10.35
N PRO A 226 -6.81 5.39 9.87
CA PRO A 226 -7.59 4.47 10.68
C PRO A 226 -6.73 3.34 11.30
N HIS A 227 -6.43 3.47 12.60
CA HIS A 227 -5.66 2.48 13.38
C HIS A 227 -6.45 1.23 13.82
N ASP A 228 -7.77 1.22 13.63
CA ASP A 228 -8.61 0.03 13.84
C ASP A 228 -8.42 -0.99 12.68
N LEU A 229 -9.25 -2.04 12.58
CA LEU A 229 -9.11 -3.07 11.54
C LEU A 229 -9.91 -2.79 10.25
N ASP A 230 -11.05 -2.11 10.34
CA ASP A 230 -12.08 -2.08 9.31
C ASP A 230 -12.33 -0.68 8.73
N GLY A 231 -12.00 0.37 9.48
CA GLY A 231 -12.19 1.77 9.11
C GLY A 231 -11.39 2.15 7.86
N CYS A 232 -12.05 2.82 6.91
CA CYS A 232 -11.38 3.50 5.80
C CYS A 232 -10.85 4.88 6.24
N PRO A 233 -9.76 5.39 5.62
CA PRO A 233 -9.32 6.76 5.85
C PRO A 233 -10.35 7.76 5.35
N ARG A 234 -10.47 8.89 6.04
CA ARG A 234 -11.45 9.95 5.74
C ARG A 234 -10.82 11.33 5.88
N GLY A 235 -11.22 12.25 5.01
CA GLY A 235 -10.86 13.65 5.15
C GLY A 235 -11.71 14.39 6.19
N TYR A 236 -11.17 15.45 6.77
CA TYR A 236 -11.87 16.37 7.66
C TYR A 236 -11.27 17.79 7.58
N ASP A 237 -12.04 18.80 8.05
CA ASP A 237 -11.55 20.17 8.21
C ASP A 237 -10.75 20.30 9.51
N LYS A 238 -9.45 20.58 9.38
CA LYS A 238 -8.51 20.69 10.48
C LYS A 238 -8.84 21.82 11.46
N ARG A 239 -9.49 22.90 11.01
CA ARG A 239 -9.86 24.06 11.84
C ARG A 239 -11.10 23.81 12.72
N ARG A 240 -11.98 22.91 12.27
CA ARG A 240 -13.25 22.58 12.96
C ARG A 240 -13.19 21.28 13.75
N SER A 241 -12.14 20.48 13.55
CA SER A 241 -11.82 19.30 14.33
C SER A 241 -11.52 19.63 15.80
N LYS A 242 -11.98 18.79 16.72
CA LYS A 242 -11.50 18.78 18.12
C LYS A 242 -10.22 17.95 18.28
N PHE A 243 -9.79 17.23 17.25
CA PHE A 243 -8.57 16.42 17.23
C PHE A 243 -7.36 17.28 16.87
N CYS A 244 -7.06 18.30 17.69
CA CYS A 244 -5.81 19.07 17.57
C CYS A 244 -4.59 18.27 18.07
N ASP A 245 -4.83 17.23 18.89
CA ASP A 245 -3.80 16.40 19.49
C ASP A 245 -3.62 15.07 18.72
N GLU A 246 -2.37 14.71 18.45
CA GLU A 246 -1.98 13.65 17.51
C GLU A 246 -2.23 12.24 18.09
N PRO A 247 -2.87 11.34 17.31
CA PRO A 247 -2.10 10.22 16.77
C PRO A 247 -2.53 9.75 15.37
N ASN A 248 -3.53 10.39 14.74
CA ASN A 248 -4.17 9.89 13.51
C ASN A 248 -3.72 10.62 12.22
N ILE A 249 -2.83 11.59 12.30
CA ILE A 249 -2.31 12.32 11.12
C ILE A 249 -1.08 11.58 10.60
N MET A 250 -1.08 11.22 9.32
CA MET A 250 0.07 10.58 8.66
C MET A 250 0.92 11.61 7.93
N THR A 251 2.20 11.69 8.27
CA THR A 251 3.18 12.56 7.56
C THR A 251 3.74 11.88 6.32
N ALA A 252 4.24 12.67 5.37
CA ALA A 252 4.93 12.16 4.18
C ALA A 252 6.07 11.18 4.53
N LYS A 253 6.87 11.49 5.56
CA LYS A 253 7.92 10.59 6.06
C LYS A 253 7.35 9.28 6.60
N SER A 254 6.32 9.34 7.45
CA SER A 254 5.72 8.13 8.02
C SER A 254 5.08 7.24 6.95
N LEU A 255 4.42 7.82 5.93
CA LEU A 255 3.88 7.05 4.80
C LEU A 255 4.98 6.31 4.05
N LEU A 256 6.09 6.98 3.72
CA LEU A 256 7.20 6.40 2.97
C LEU A 256 7.95 5.34 3.77
N VAL A 257 8.15 5.57 5.07
CA VAL A 257 8.75 4.58 5.99
C VAL A 257 7.83 3.37 6.16
N GLU A 258 6.52 3.58 6.36
CA GLU A 258 5.58 2.45 6.44
C GLU A 258 5.49 1.67 5.13
N ALA A 259 5.50 2.34 3.97
CA ALA A 259 5.46 1.68 2.67
C ALA A 259 6.67 0.76 2.51
N ALA A 260 7.88 1.27 2.71
CA ALA A 260 9.10 0.45 2.66
C ALA A 260 9.08 -0.68 3.71
N VAL A 261 8.97 -0.35 5.00
CA VAL A 261 9.13 -1.31 6.09
C VAL A 261 8.05 -2.41 6.05
N LYS A 262 6.80 -2.10 5.73
CA LYS A 262 5.71 -3.09 5.66
C LYS A 262 5.68 -3.86 4.33
N GLN A 263 6.41 -3.43 3.30
CA GLN A 263 6.66 -4.22 2.07
C GLN A 263 7.90 -5.15 2.23
N GLY A 264 8.71 -4.95 3.27
CA GLY A 264 9.91 -5.77 3.56
C GLY A 264 11.23 -5.06 3.24
N HIS A 265 11.16 -3.84 2.72
CA HIS A 265 12.31 -2.99 2.46
C HIS A 265 12.89 -2.41 3.75
N VAL A 266 14.18 -2.65 3.98
CA VAL A 266 14.95 -1.97 5.05
C VAL A 266 15.02 -0.48 4.71
N ALA A 267 14.52 0.36 5.60
CA ALA A 267 14.56 1.81 5.45
C ALA A 267 15.99 2.36 5.56
N ILE A 268 16.20 3.51 4.91
CA ILE A 268 17.42 4.33 4.95
C ILE A 268 17.49 5.07 6.30
#